data_AF-A0A1M6XJW7-F1
#
_entry.id   AF-A0A1M6XJW7-F1
#
_cell.length_a   1.000
_cell.length_b   1.000
_cell.length_c   1.000
_cell.angle_alpha   90.00
_cell.angle_beta   90.00
_cell.angle_gamma   90.00
#
_symmetry.space_group_name_H-M   'P 1'
#
loop_
_entity.id
_entity.type
_entity.pdbx_description
1 polymer ?
#
loop_
_entity_poly.entity_id
_entity_poly.type
_entity_poly.pdbx_seq_one_letter_code
_entity_poly.pdbx_strand_id
1 'polypeptide(L)'
;MTQTNLYDVGLTDRFTQEATMFEGFYLGRVSIQHRDLYKVITENGEITAEVSGKLAFLAKDNADYPAVGDWVMVDRLEDSSGHAIIHHILRRKSIFQRKAAGTSQECQIVAANIDTAFICMSLNNNFNLRRLERYLS
;
A
#
# COMPACT_ATOMS: atom_id res chain seq x y z
N MET A 1 -0.91 -14.45 -20.27
CA MET A 1 -0.73 -13.49 -19.16
C MET A 1 0.49 -13.95 -18.38
N THR A 2 1.42 -13.04 -18.08
CA THR A 2 2.65 -13.38 -17.36
C THR A 2 2.35 -13.52 -15.88
N GLN A 3 2.49 -14.73 -15.36
CA GLN A 3 2.35 -15.01 -13.93
C GLN A 3 3.40 -14.19 -13.17
N THR A 4 2.98 -13.44 -12.15
CA THR A 4 3.87 -12.60 -11.35
C THR A 4 4.18 -13.29 -10.05
N ASN A 5 5.46 -13.46 -9.73
CA ASN A 5 5.86 -13.99 -8.45
C ASN A 5 5.79 -12.88 -7.39
N LEU A 6 4.86 -13.00 -6.43
CA LEU A 6 4.66 -11.98 -5.39
C LEU A 6 5.88 -11.82 -4.46
N TYR A 7 6.76 -12.82 -4.37
CA TYR A 7 8.02 -12.70 -3.63
C TYR A 7 8.97 -11.65 -4.24
N ASP A 8 8.90 -11.43 -5.55
CA ASP A 8 9.73 -10.42 -6.25
C ASP A 8 9.34 -8.99 -5.86
N VAL A 9 8.10 -8.79 -5.40
CA VAL A 9 7.59 -7.50 -4.88
C VAL A 9 7.55 -7.48 -3.36
N GLY A 10 8.28 -8.37 -2.69
CA GLY A 10 8.48 -8.35 -1.24
C GLY A 10 7.43 -9.07 -0.41
N LEU A 11 6.79 -10.12 -0.95
CA LEU A 11 5.98 -11.03 -0.14
C LEU A 11 6.87 -11.75 0.88
N THR A 12 6.33 -11.97 2.08
CA THR A 12 7.00 -12.71 3.15
C THR A 12 6.03 -13.68 3.78
N ASP A 13 6.54 -14.73 4.43
CA ASP A 13 5.72 -15.78 5.06
C ASP A 13 4.72 -15.22 6.08
N ARG A 14 5.05 -14.09 6.72
CA ARG A 14 4.12 -13.38 7.61
C ARG A 14 2.82 -13.02 6.91
N PHE A 15 2.91 -12.41 5.72
CA PHE A 15 1.72 -12.01 4.97
C PHE A 15 1.00 -13.21 4.37
N THR A 16 1.75 -14.24 3.94
CA THR A 16 1.16 -15.50 3.47
C THR A 16 0.34 -16.17 4.59
N GLN A 17 0.89 -16.25 5.81
CA GLN A 17 0.19 -16.81 6.97
C GLN A 17 -1.05 -15.99 7.32
N GLU A 18 -0.95 -14.67 7.36
CA GLU A 18 -2.10 -13.79 7.64
C GLU A 18 -3.18 -13.92 6.56
N ALA A 19 -2.81 -14.04 5.28
CA ALA A 19 -3.74 -14.23 4.17
C ALA A 19 -4.59 -15.50 4.31
N THR A 20 -4.05 -16.57 4.91
CA THR A 20 -4.82 -17.82 5.15
C THR A 20 -6.04 -17.63 6.05
N MET A 21 -6.10 -16.54 6.83
CA MET A 21 -7.25 -16.22 7.68
C MET A 21 -8.45 -15.67 6.88
N PHE A 22 -8.25 -15.36 5.59
CA PHE A 22 -9.25 -14.75 4.71
C PHE A 22 -9.54 -15.67 3.52
N GLU A 23 -10.19 -16.80 3.79
CA GLU A 23 -10.59 -17.76 2.75
C GLU A 23 -11.50 -17.12 1.69
N GLY A 24 -11.34 -17.56 0.43
CA GLY A 24 -12.12 -17.05 -0.70
C GLY A 24 -11.63 -15.72 -1.28
N PHE A 25 -10.53 -15.17 -0.77
CA PHE A 25 -9.87 -13.99 -1.30
C PHE A 25 -8.45 -14.31 -1.78
N TYR A 26 -7.94 -13.44 -2.64
CA TYR A 26 -6.62 -13.54 -3.23
C TYR A 26 -5.71 -12.46 -2.68
N LEU A 27 -4.46 -12.82 -2.44
CA LEU A 27 -3.46 -11.90 -1.94
C LEU A 27 -2.95 -10.99 -3.07
N GLY A 28 -2.82 -9.70 -2.78
CA GLY A 28 -2.19 -8.76 -3.68
C GLY A 28 -1.48 -7.62 -2.96
N ARG A 29 -0.58 -6.93 -3.68
CA ARG A 29 0.16 -5.76 -3.19
C ARG A 29 -0.30 -4.50 -3.92
N VAL A 30 -0.66 -3.46 -3.17
CA VAL A 30 -1.02 -2.16 -3.74
C VAL A 30 0.23 -1.52 -4.35
N SER A 31 0.22 -1.28 -5.67
CA SER A 31 1.29 -0.60 -6.41
C SER A 31 1.00 0.88 -6.61
N ILE A 32 -0.26 1.24 -6.82
CA ILE A 32 -0.69 2.62 -7.11
C ILE A 32 -2.00 2.92 -6.39
N GLN A 33 -2.13 4.15 -5.88
CA GLN A 33 -3.35 4.70 -5.33
C GLN A 33 -3.82 5.92 -6.13
N HIS A 34 -5.07 5.88 -6.61
CA HIS A 34 -5.73 6.93 -7.38
C HIS A 34 -7.13 7.22 -6.83
N ARG A 35 -7.21 8.08 -5.80
CA ARG A 35 -8.47 8.39 -5.08
C ARG A 35 -9.13 7.10 -4.58
N ASP A 36 -10.21 6.68 -5.23
CA ASP A 36 -11.03 5.51 -4.85
C ASP A 36 -10.58 4.22 -5.55
N LEU A 37 -9.67 4.33 -6.53
CA LEU A 37 -9.15 3.20 -7.30
C LEU A 37 -7.70 2.89 -6.92
N TYR A 38 -7.38 1.62 -6.98
CA TYR A 38 -6.08 1.05 -6.64
C TYR A 38 -5.59 0.16 -7.77
N LYS A 39 -4.28 0.17 -8.01
CA LYS A 39 -3.64 -0.92 -8.77
C LYS A 39 -3.06 -1.91 -7.77
N VAL A 40 -3.38 -3.19 -7.99
CA VAL A 40 -3.01 -4.28 -7.10
C VAL A 40 -2.28 -5.33 -7.93
N ILE A 41 -1.04 -5.63 -7.56
CA ILE A 41 -0.24 -6.70 -8.13
C ILE A 41 -0.69 -8.01 -7.47
N THR A 42 -1.22 -8.92 -8.28
CA THR A 42 -1.59 -10.27 -7.88
C THR A 42 -0.69 -11.28 -8.59
N GLU A 43 -0.87 -12.57 -8.27
CA GLU A 43 -0.16 -13.65 -8.98
C GLU A 43 -0.47 -13.71 -10.48
N ASN A 44 -1.61 -13.17 -10.93
CA ASN A 44 -2.00 -13.12 -12.34
C ASN A 44 -1.59 -11.81 -13.04
N GLY A 45 -0.89 -10.91 -12.33
CA GLY A 45 -0.51 -9.60 -12.82
C GLY A 45 -1.22 -8.46 -12.10
N GLU A 46 -1.07 -7.25 -12.63
CA GLU A 46 -1.65 -6.05 -12.05
C GLU A 46 -3.10 -5.84 -12.50
N ILE A 47 -4.00 -5.67 -11.53
CA ILE A 47 -5.42 -5.42 -11.75
C ILE A 47 -5.86 -4.10 -11.09
N THR A 48 -6.98 -3.56 -11.55
CA THR A 48 -7.64 -2.41 -10.94
C THR A 48 -8.62 -2.88 -9.88
N ALA A 49 -8.58 -2.27 -8.70
CA ALA A 49 -9.46 -2.59 -7.59
C ALA A 49 -10.02 -1.35 -6.90
N GLU A 50 -11.17 -1.50 -6.25
CA GLU A 50 -11.79 -0.51 -5.37
C GLU A 50 -12.03 -1.10 -3.98
N VAL A 51 -12.30 -0.25 -2.99
CA VAL A 51 -12.53 -0.70 -1.61
C VAL A 51 -13.96 -1.18 -1.43
N SER A 52 -14.16 -2.31 -0.74
CA SER A 52 -15.51 -2.78 -0.40
C SER A 52 -16.29 -1.76 0.41
N GLY A 53 -17.60 -1.66 0.18
CA GLY A 53 -18.45 -0.75 0.95
C GLY A 53 -18.39 -0.98 2.47
N LYS A 54 -18.17 -2.23 2.91
CA LYS A 54 -17.96 -2.57 4.32
C LYS A 54 -16.67 -1.96 4.87
N LEU A 55 -15.56 -2.07 4.15
CA LEU A 55 -14.28 -1.47 4.56
C LEU A 55 -14.39 0.05 4.59
N ALA A 56 -14.98 0.66 3.56
CA ALA A 56 -15.21 2.10 3.51
C ALA A 56 -16.10 2.59 4.67
N PHE A 57 -17.13 1.82 5.05
CA PHE A 57 -17.99 2.17 6.19
C PHE A 57 -17.29 2.04 7.55
N LEU A 58 -16.36 1.09 7.70
CA LEU A 58 -15.62 0.88 8.95
C LEU A 58 -14.42 1.83 9.10
N ALA A 59 -13.95 2.44 8.01
CA ALA A 59 -12.85 3.40 8.02
C ALA A 59 -13.25 4.67 8.80
N LYS A 60 -12.42 5.05 9.77
CA LYS A 60 -12.58 6.26 10.59
C LYS A 60 -11.77 7.42 10.04
N ASP A 61 -10.62 7.12 9.47
CA ASP A 61 -9.71 8.11 8.89
C ASP A 61 -9.08 7.63 7.56
N ASN A 62 -8.30 8.50 6.93
CA ASN A 62 -7.59 8.17 5.70
C ASN A 62 -6.49 7.12 5.89
N ALA A 63 -6.05 6.86 7.13
CA ALA A 63 -5.06 5.83 7.42
C ALA A 63 -5.69 4.43 7.39
N ASP A 64 -7.01 4.31 7.56
CA ASP A 64 -7.73 3.04 7.45
C ASP A 64 -7.92 2.54 6.00
N TYR A 65 -7.69 3.41 5.01
CA TYR A 65 -7.72 3.03 3.59
C TYR A 65 -6.40 2.39 3.14
N PRO A 66 -6.39 1.57 2.07
CA PRO A 66 -5.16 1.02 1.51
C PRO A 66 -4.21 2.14 1.06
N ALA A 67 -2.91 1.92 1.24
CA ALA A 67 -1.84 2.79 0.74
C ALA A 67 -0.86 1.99 -0.11
N VAL A 68 -0.02 2.68 -0.88
CA VAL A 68 1.01 2.04 -1.69
C VAL A 68 1.92 1.18 -0.80
N GLY A 69 2.13 -0.07 -1.22
CA GLY A 69 2.90 -1.07 -0.47
C GLY A 69 2.10 -1.89 0.53
N ASP A 70 0.82 -1.61 0.74
CA ASP A 70 -0.05 -2.48 1.52
C ASP A 70 -0.26 -3.84 0.84
N TRP A 71 -0.35 -4.87 1.68
CA TRP A 71 -0.85 -6.17 1.27
C TRP A 71 -2.36 -6.23 1.55
N VAL A 72 -3.13 -6.67 0.57
CA VAL A 72 -4.58 -6.66 0.60
C VAL A 72 -5.15 -7.98 0.13
N MET A 73 -6.38 -8.27 0.55
CA MET A 73 -7.16 -9.40 0.10
C MET A 73 -8.24 -8.91 -0.87
N VAL A 74 -8.17 -9.38 -2.11
CA VAL A 74 -9.10 -9.03 -3.20
C VAL A 74 -10.01 -10.21 -3.56
N ASP A 75 -11.21 -9.93 -4.05
CA ASP A 75 -12.21 -10.96 -4.39
C ASP A 75 -11.92 -11.74 -5.68
N ARG A 76 -11.03 -11.24 -6.54
CA ARG A 76 -10.69 -11.83 -7.84
C ARG A 76 -9.30 -11.44 -8.32
N LEU A 77 -8.81 -12.22 -9.29
CA LEU A 77 -7.49 -12.06 -9.92
C LEU A 77 -7.54 -11.38 -11.30
N GLU A 78 -8.73 -11.01 -11.78
CA GLU A 78 -8.94 -10.41 -13.10
C GLU A 78 -9.96 -9.27 -13.00
N ASP A 79 -9.72 -8.16 -13.72
CA ASP A 79 -10.63 -7.01 -13.79
C ASP A 79 -11.41 -6.91 -15.11
N SER A 80 -11.45 -8.01 -15.87
CA SER A 80 -12.14 -8.10 -17.18
C SER A 80 -13.65 -7.82 -17.10
N SER A 81 -14.26 -8.12 -15.95
CA SER A 81 -15.70 -7.93 -15.68
C SER A 81 -15.98 -6.73 -14.76
N GLY A 82 -15.03 -5.79 -14.65
CA GLY A 82 -15.07 -4.66 -13.73
C GLY A 82 -13.96 -4.73 -12.67
N HIS A 83 -13.85 -3.68 -11.85
CA HIS A 83 -12.82 -3.59 -10.83
C HIS A 83 -12.96 -4.71 -9.78
N ALA A 84 -11.82 -5.26 -9.35
CA ALA A 84 -11.78 -6.15 -8.20
C ALA A 84 -12.12 -5.38 -6.92
N ILE A 85 -12.53 -6.09 -5.87
CA ILE A 85 -12.92 -5.48 -4.60
C ILE A 85 -11.89 -5.84 -3.52
N ILE A 86 -11.32 -4.84 -2.86
CA ILE A 86 -10.48 -4.97 -1.69
C ILE A 86 -11.36 -5.14 -0.45
N HIS A 87 -11.28 -6.30 0.18
CA HIS A 87 -12.05 -6.63 1.37
C HIS A 87 -11.27 -6.44 2.67
N HIS A 88 -9.97 -6.71 2.64
CA HIS A 88 -9.11 -6.64 3.82
C HIS A 88 -7.77 -6.02 3.48
N ILE A 89 -7.22 -5.26 4.43
CA ILE A 89 -5.83 -4.80 4.44
C ILE A 89 -5.13 -5.62 5.51
N LEU A 90 -4.04 -6.31 5.13
CA LEU A 90 -3.23 -7.07 6.08
C LEU A 90 -2.45 -6.13 7.00
N ARG A 91 -2.04 -6.63 8.17
CA ARG A 91 -1.41 -5.83 9.21
C ARG A 91 -0.07 -5.27 8.75
N ARG A 92 -0.04 -3.94 8.59
CA ARG A 92 1.16 -3.16 8.24
C ARG A 92 2.33 -3.46 9.18
N LYS A 93 3.49 -3.74 8.59
CA LYS A 93 4.77 -3.88 9.28
C LYS A 93 5.40 -2.52 9.58
N SER A 94 5.25 -1.57 8.66
CA SER A 94 5.79 -0.21 8.74
C SER A 94 4.87 0.77 8.02
N ILE A 95 4.92 2.03 8.44
CA ILE A 95 4.11 3.12 7.88
C ILE A 95 5.01 4.34 7.69
N PHE A 96 5.03 4.86 6.47
CA PHE A 96 5.61 6.16 6.16
C PHE A 96 4.47 7.15 5.97
N GLN A 97 4.29 8.05 6.93
CA GLN A 97 3.17 8.99 6.97
C GLN A 97 3.65 10.44 6.92
N ARG A 98 2.83 11.29 6.30
CA ARG A 98 3.01 12.73 6.29
C ARG A 98 1.94 13.37 7.16
N LYS A 99 2.37 14.27 8.05
CA LYS A 99 1.47 15.15 8.79
C LYS A 99 0.98 16.26 7.87
N ALA A 100 -0.34 16.43 7.72
CA ALA A 100 -0.89 17.54 6.96
C ALA A 100 -0.49 18.89 7.61
N ALA A 101 -0.25 19.91 6.78
CA ALA A 101 0.01 21.26 7.28
C ALA A 101 -1.33 21.91 7.68
N GLY A 102 -1.59 22.08 8.99
CA GLY A 102 -2.82 22.71 9.49
C GLY A 102 -3.28 22.22 10.86
N THR A 103 -4.49 22.64 11.25
CA THR A 103 -5.18 22.28 12.52
C THR A 103 -5.89 20.92 12.47
N SER A 104 -6.02 20.30 11.29
CA SER A 104 -6.54 18.94 11.15
C SER A 104 -5.42 17.94 11.45
N GLN A 105 -5.64 17.04 12.41
CA GLN A 105 -4.76 15.92 12.75
C GLN A 105 -4.70 14.84 11.63
N GLU A 106 -5.00 15.20 10.40
CA GLU A 106 -5.07 14.25 9.29
C GLU A 106 -3.66 13.79 8.93
N CYS A 107 -3.35 12.55 9.34
CA CYS A 107 -2.17 11.83 8.91
C CYS A 107 -2.50 11.08 7.63
N GLN A 108 -1.72 11.32 6.58
CA GLN A 108 -1.84 10.59 5.33
C GLN A 108 -0.70 9.58 5.23
N ILE A 109 -1.04 8.30 5.04
CA ILE A 109 -0.05 7.27 4.73
C ILE A 109 0.41 7.47 3.29
N VAL A 110 1.72 7.64 3.11
CA VAL A 110 2.36 7.79 1.79
C VAL A 110 2.80 6.43 1.27
N ALA A 111 3.34 5.58 2.15
CA ALA A 111 3.72 4.21 1.83
C ALA A 111 3.64 3.31 3.07
N ALA A 112 3.45 2.01 2.86
CA ALA A 112 3.45 0.99 3.89
C ALA A 112 4.36 -0.18 3.52
N ASN A 113 4.78 -0.95 4.53
CA ASN A 113 5.60 -2.17 4.37
C ASN A 113 6.90 -1.94 3.58
N ILE A 114 7.56 -0.81 3.86
CA ILE A 114 8.91 -0.48 3.40
C ILE A 114 9.91 -0.74 4.55
N ASP A 115 11.10 -1.21 4.22
CA ASP A 115 12.20 -1.43 5.17
C ASP A 115 13.41 -0.52 4.90
N THR A 116 13.48 0.05 3.71
CA THR A 116 14.61 0.84 3.23
C THR A 116 14.11 2.16 2.65
N ALA A 117 14.73 3.27 3.06
CA ALA A 117 14.49 4.58 2.50
C ALA A 117 15.81 5.17 2.00
N PHE A 118 15.82 5.64 0.75
CA PHE A 118 16.98 6.31 0.17
C PHE A 118 16.85 7.83 0.31
N ILE A 119 17.82 8.46 0.96
CA ILE A 119 17.93 9.92 1.01
C ILE A 119 18.81 10.35 -0.16
N CYS A 120 18.18 10.79 -1.25
CA CYS A 120 18.87 11.25 -2.45
C CYS A 120 19.05 12.77 -2.41
N MET A 121 20.31 13.24 -2.35
CA MET A 121 20.66 14.66 -2.36
C MET A 121 21.66 14.97 -3.48
N SER A 122 21.41 16.05 -4.22
CA SER A 122 22.36 16.55 -5.21
C SER A 122 23.53 17.27 -4.54
N LEU A 123 24.73 17.12 -5.10
CA LEU A 123 25.95 17.83 -4.69
C LEU A 123 26.10 19.22 -5.34
N ASN A 124 25.00 19.79 -5.83
CA ASN A 124 24.99 21.15 -6.36
C ASN A 124 24.82 22.20 -5.25
N ASN A 125 24.61 23.46 -5.62
CA ASN A 125 24.44 24.59 -4.70
C ASN A 125 23.25 24.44 -3.71
N ASN A 126 22.41 23.40 -3.82
CA ASN A 126 21.32 23.09 -2.90
C ASN A 126 21.67 21.96 -1.91
N PHE A 127 22.93 21.53 -1.84
CA PHE A 127 23.40 20.62 -0.79
C PHE A 127 23.25 21.29 0.58
N ASN A 128 22.51 20.66 1.49
CA ASN A 128 22.13 21.26 2.77
C ASN A 128 22.21 20.22 3.89
N LEU A 129 23.25 20.32 4.71
CA LEU A 129 23.49 19.37 5.80
C LEU A 129 22.35 19.35 6.83
N ARG A 130 21.76 20.50 7.16
CA ARG A 130 20.62 20.59 8.08
C ARG A 130 19.39 19.83 7.56
N ARG A 131 19.23 19.74 6.24
CA ARG A 131 18.15 18.94 5.62
C ARG A 131 18.39 17.44 5.82
N LEU A 132 19.65 16.99 5.67
CA LEU A 132 20.04 15.60 5.91
C LEU A 132 19.84 15.21 7.37
N GLU A 133 20.30 16.05 8.31
CA GLU A 133 20.13 15.84 9.75
C GLU A 133 18.65 15.62 10.11
N ARG A 134 17.75 16.45 9.54
CA ARG A 134 16.30 16.32 9.77
C ARG A 134 15.70 15.02 9.20
N TYR A 135 16.29 14.42 8.18
CA TYR A 135 15.83 13.12 7.66
C TYR A 135 16.32 11.94 8.51
N LEU A 136 17.39 12.12 9.29
CA LEU A 136 17.96 11.10 10.16
C LEU A 136 17.43 11.15 11.60
N SER A 137 16.88 12.29 12.03
CA SER A 137 16.27 12.51 13.36
C SER A 137 14.82 12.04 13.42
#